data_AF-A0A5Q0UGC7-F1
#
_entry.id   AF-A0A5Q0UGC7-F1
#
_cell.length_a   1.000
_cell.length_b   1.000
_cell.length_c   1.000
_cell.angle_alpha   90.00
_cell.angle_beta   90.00
_cell.angle_gamma   90.00
#
_symmetry.space_group_name_H-M   'P 1'
#
loop_
_entity.id
_entity.type
_entity.pdbx_description
1 polymer ?
#
loop_
_entity_poly.entity_id
_entity_poly.type
_entity_poly.pdbx_seq_one_letter_code
_entity_poly.pdbx_strand_id
1 'polypeptide(L)'
;MKENYFNKLKDESTKIVLTVFFLSIVSVAALMALQASGDGSTESSVEEVFFVGGEGPQERAEVYKFSDSEGGDPVVMVPGLGLDEYIYTDTPDDRDGWAQIFDEKGYTSYVYNPPNIVDSNETVDDSVSTSQWSLGRAWSKWGFGPQQGEAYDDSKYPVSQIQELEDNFPQYTSTRSGQGGASGQSSRTEGQGGQFDGNLSGQSQQSGRSSQGSAQGGMSFGSEASTEALIDLLERTGPATVIVHSAEGATGFEVARQRPELIETLVAVEPVGCPETESQVFSGTEFVAVYGDYVQERGQTGRKQACETTIDLINENGGEAEMISLPDMGIEGNSHLLMQGENNQEIAEKVMSEVQS
;
A
#
# COMPACT_ATOMS: atom_id res chain seq x y z
N MET A 1 19.65 32.58 -44.55
CA MET A 1 18.42 31.78 -44.76
C MET A 1 18.55 30.29 -44.42
N LYS A 2 19.74 29.69 -44.24
CA LYS A 2 19.89 28.27 -43.85
C LYS A 2 20.03 28.02 -42.33
N GLU A 3 20.33 29.05 -41.53
CA GLU A 3 20.52 28.94 -40.07
C GLU A 3 19.20 28.85 -39.28
N ASN A 4 18.12 29.48 -39.76
CA ASN A 4 16.81 29.44 -39.08
C ASN A 4 16.05 28.11 -39.29
N TYR A 5 16.42 27.30 -40.28
CA TYR A 5 15.77 26.01 -40.52
C TYR A 5 16.28 24.92 -39.57
N PHE A 6 17.56 24.95 -39.21
CA PHE A 6 18.17 23.97 -38.30
C PHE A 6 17.73 24.14 -36.84
N ASN A 7 17.54 25.39 -36.37
CA ASN A 7 17.04 25.63 -35.02
C ASN A 7 15.55 25.30 -34.87
N LYS A 8 14.75 25.48 -35.93
CA LYS A 8 13.34 25.10 -35.94
C LYS A 8 13.15 23.58 -36.00
N LEU A 9 14.01 22.88 -36.74
CA LEU A 9 14.03 21.41 -36.77
C LEU A 9 14.49 20.79 -35.44
N LYS A 10 15.44 21.40 -34.73
CA LYS A 10 15.84 20.95 -33.38
C LYS A 10 14.70 21.08 -32.37
N ASP A 11 13.98 22.20 -32.38
CA ASP A 11 12.88 22.44 -31.44
C ASP A 11 11.69 21.51 -31.70
N GLU A 12 11.35 21.24 -32.96
CA GLU A 12 10.33 20.24 -33.28
C GLU A 12 10.80 18.80 -33.09
N SER A 13 12.07 18.46 -33.35
CA SER A 13 12.57 17.11 -33.04
C SER A 13 12.65 16.85 -31.53
N THR A 14 12.96 17.87 -30.72
CA THR A 14 12.95 17.74 -29.25
C THR A 14 11.51 17.60 -28.73
N LYS A 15 10.55 18.35 -29.29
CA LYS A 15 9.12 18.18 -28.98
C LYS A 15 8.60 16.82 -29.41
N ILE A 16 8.94 16.34 -30.60
CA ILE A 16 8.55 15.00 -31.08
C ILE A 16 9.22 13.91 -30.23
N VAL A 17 10.48 14.05 -29.83
CA VAL A 17 11.15 13.09 -28.93
C VAL A 17 10.53 13.10 -27.53
N LEU A 18 10.14 14.26 -26.98
CA LEU A 18 9.41 14.33 -25.70
C LEU A 18 7.99 13.77 -25.81
N THR A 19 7.26 14.03 -26.90
CA THR A 19 5.92 13.46 -27.13
C THR A 19 5.97 11.95 -27.39
N VAL A 20 7.04 11.44 -28.01
CA VAL A 20 7.24 9.99 -28.21
C VAL A 20 7.71 9.30 -26.92
N PHE A 21 8.46 9.98 -26.04
CA PHE A 21 8.81 9.45 -24.71
C PHE A 21 7.61 9.37 -23.75
N PHE A 22 6.65 10.30 -23.86
CA PHE A 22 5.39 10.22 -23.12
C PHE A 22 4.43 9.14 -23.63
N LEU A 23 4.63 8.63 -24.85
CA LEU A 23 3.83 7.55 -25.46
C LEU A 23 4.44 6.15 -25.28
N SER A 24 5.59 6.03 -24.62
CA SER A 24 6.23 4.73 -24.34
C SER A 24 6.02 4.21 -22.91
N ILE A 25 5.21 4.89 -22.09
CA ILE A 25 4.86 4.47 -20.72
C ILE A 25 3.52 3.72 -20.75
N VAL A 26 3.44 2.71 -21.60
CA VAL A 26 2.43 1.67 -21.47
C VAL A 26 3.23 0.45 -21.06
N SER A 27 3.09 0.04 -19.79
CA SER A 27 3.64 -1.21 -19.28
C SER A 27 3.43 -2.32 -20.32
N VAL A 28 4.41 -3.19 -20.50
CA VAL A 28 4.28 -4.36 -21.40
C VAL A 28 3.06 -5.21 -21.00
N ALA A 29 2.62 -5.15 -19.74
CA ALA A 29 1.37 -5.75 -19.26
C ALA A 29 0.12 -5.12 -19.91
N ALA A 30 0.04 -3.79 -19.98
CA ALA A 30 -1.05 -3.07 -20.64
C ALA A 30 -1.07 -3.27 -22.17
N LEU A 31 0.09 -3.54 -22.79
CA LEU A 31 0.15 -3.89 -24.21
C LEU A 31 -0.25 -5.36 -24.49
N MET A 32 -0.09 -6.27 -23.51
CA MET A 32 -0.54 -7.66 -23.62
C MET A 32 -2.06 -7.80 -23.39
N ALA A 33 -2.64 -7.03 -22.46
CA ALA A 33 -4.08 -7.00 -22.22
C ALA A 33 -4.89 -6.59 -23.48
N LEU A 34 -4.32 -5.71 -24.32
CA LEU A 34 -4.99 -5.23 -25.54
C LEU A 34 -5.13 -6.30 -26.66
N GLN A 35 -4.45 -7.44 -26.56
CA GLN A 35 -4.47 -8.49 -27.61
C GLN A 35 -5.39 -9.68 -27.30
N ALA A 36 -5.99 -9.75 -26.11
CA ALA A 36 -6.92 -10.81 -25.72
C ALA A 36 -8.38 -10.36 -25.83
N SER A 37 -8.89 -10.13 -27.05
CA SER A 37 -10.35 -10.02 -27.27
C SER A 37 -10.77 -11.02 -28.34
N GLY A 38 -11.04 -12.24 -27.87
CA GLY A 38 -11.41 -13.39 -28.69
C GLY A 38 -12.25 -14.42 -27.95
N ASP A 39 -12.99 -14.01 -26.92
CA ASP A 39 -13.99 -14.81 -26.20
C ASP A 39 -14.94 -13.81 -25.51
N GLY A 40 -16.24 -14.12 -25.42
CA GLY A 40 -17.27 -13.26 -24.86
C GLY A 40 -17.35 -13.28 -23.33
N SER A 41 -16.23 -13.46 -22.63
CA SER A 41 -16.08 -13.16 -21.20
C SER A 41 -15.48 -11.76 -21.06
N THR A 42 -16.21 -10.84 -20.43
CA THR A 42 -15.68 -9.55 -20.01
C THR A 42 -14.76 -9.78 -18.82
N GLU A 43 -13.48 -10.05 -19.08
CA GLU A 43 -12.46 -10.03 -18.04
C GLU A 43 -12.22 -8.57 -17.63
N SER A 44 -12.34 -8.28 -16.33
CA SER A 44 -12.01 -6.97 -15.76
C SER A 44 -10.56 -6.62 -16.12
N SER A 45 -10.38 -5.58 -16.91
CA SER A 45 -9.07 -5.13 -17.40
C SER A 45 -8.82 -3.68 -17.00
N VAL A 46 -7.54 -3.30 -16.93
CA VAL A 46 -7.14 -1.92 -16.62
C VAL A 46 -7.67 -0.99 -17.72
N GLU A 47 -8.53 -0.06 -17.34
CA GLU A 47 -9.15 0.93 -18.24
C GLU A 47 -8.22 2.14 -18.43
N GLU A 48 -7.66 2.64 -17.33
CA GLU A 48 -6.83 3.84 -17.29
C GLU A 48 -5.66 3.66 -16.32
N VAL A 49 -4.49 4.17 -16.70
CA VAL A 49 -3.36 4.36 -15.80
C VAL A 49 -3.02 5.85 -15.76
N PHE A 50 -2.90 6.42 -14.56
CA PHE A 50 -2.58 7.82 -14.36
C PHE A 50 -1.76 8.05 -13.10
N PHE A 51 -1.24 9.28 -12.94
CA PHE A 51 -0.47 9.68 -11.77
C PHE A 51 -1.23 10.69 -10.91
N VAL A 52 -0.95 10.67 -9.61
CA VAL A 52 -1.45 11.61 -8.59
C VAL A 52 -0.33 12.02 -7.65
N GLY A 53 -0.47 13.16 -6.98
CA GLY A 53 0.54 13.71 -6.06
C GLY A 53 1.55 14.64 -6.75
N GLY A 54 2.82 14.55 -6.36
CA GLY A 54 3.88 15.41 -6.88
C GLY A 54 4.23 15.17 -8.35
N GLU A 55 5.16 15.94 -8.90
CA GLU A 55 5.63 15.75 -10.29
C GLU A 55 6.80 14.74 -10.37
N GLY A 56 7.52 14.54 -9.27
CA GLY A 56 8.70 13.69 -9.22
C GLY A 56 8.40 12.18 -9.08
N PRO A 57 9.25 11.30 -9.62
CA PRO A 57 9.26 9.85 -9.42
C PRO A 57 8.96 9.33 -8.02
N GLN A 58 9.44 10.03 -6.98
CA GLN A 58 9.33 9.62 -5.58
C GLN A 58 8.34 10.50 -4.79
N GLU A 59 7.56 11.29 -5.50
CA GLU A 59 6.55 12.21 -4.98
C GLU A 59 5.16 11.91 -5.54
N ARG A 60 5.07 11.09 -6.58
CA ARG A 60 3.83 10.71 -7.26
C ARG A 60 3.52 9.24 -7.08
N ALA A 61 2.23 8.92 -7.02
CA ALA A 61 1.75 7.56 -7.10
C ALA A 61 1.23 7.27 -8.50
N GLU A 62 1.49 6.07 -9.01
CA GLU A 62 0.79 5.53 -10.17
C GLU A 62 -0.53 4.90 -9.71
N VAL A 63 -1.58 5.04 -10.51
CA VAL A 63 -2.92 4.54 -10.18
C VAL A 63 -3.48 3.79 -11.36
N TYR A 64 -3.88 2.55 -11.11
CA TYR A 64 -4.52 1.65 -12.04
C TYR A 64 -6.02 1.66 -11.78
N LYS A 65 -6.79 2.19 -12.73
CA LYS A 65 -8.25 2.15 -12.69
C LYS A 65 -8.76 0.91 -13.42
N PHE A 66 -9.55 0.11 -12.72
CA PHE A 66 -10.30 -1.02 -13.25
C PHE A 66 -11.77 -0.61 -13.28
N SER A 67 -12.41 -0.68 -14.45
CA SER A 67 -13.85 -0.51 -14.54
C SER A 67 -14.38 -0.92 -15.91
N ASP A 68 -15.22 -1.96 -15.95
CA ASP A 68 -16.29 -2.08 -16.95
C ASP A 68 -17.62 -1.44 -16.43
N SER A 69 -17.65 -1.06 -15.16
CA SER A 69 -18.82 -0.60 -14.40
C SER A 69 -18.90 0.94 -14.28
N GLU A 70 -19.43 1.61 -15.31
CA GLU A 70 -19.60 3.08 -15.30
C GLU A 70 -20.43 3.57 -14.09
N GLY A 71 -19.76 4.22 -13.12
CA GLY A 71 -20.40 4.94 -12.02
C GLY A 71 -20.62 4.14 -10.73
N GLY A 72 -19.92 3.02 -10.55
CA GLY A 72 -19.86 2.31 -9.26
C GLY A 72 -19.17 3.13 -8.16
N ASP A 73 -19.53 2.89 -6.89
CA ASP A 73 -18.88 3.54 -5.75
C ASP A 73 -17.37 3.24 -5.76
N PRO A 74 -16.50 4.24 -5.53
CA PRO A 74 -15.07 4.06 -5.68
C PRO A 74 -14.46 3.28 -4.50
N VAL A 75 -13.59 2.32 -4.83
CA VAL A 75 -12.78 1.56 -3.86
C VAL A 75 -11.31 1.76 -4.19
N VAL A 76 -10.56 2.36 -3.27
CA VAL A 76 -9.12 2.64 -3.42
C VAL A 76 -8.34 1.62 -2.61
N MET A 77 -7.45 0.86 -3.25
CA MET A 77 -6.59 -0.14 -2.61
C MET A 77 -5.14 0.31 -2.59
N VAL A 78 -4.57 0.39 -1.39
CA VAL A 78 -3.22 0.93 -1.10
C VAL A 78 -2.33 -0.20 -0.54
N PRO A 79 -1.32 -0.66 -1.29
CA PRO A 79 -0.39 -1.71 -0.87
C PRO A 79 0.51 -1.27 0.27
N GLY A 80 1.00 -2.23 1.06
CA GLY A 80 1.95 -1.96 2.14
C GLY A 80 3.38 -1.64 1.65
N LEU A 81 4.25 -1.31 2.59
CA LEU A 81 5.66 -1.00 2.32
C LEU A 81 6.35 -2.10 1.49
N GLY A 82 6.89 -1.72 0.34
CA GLY A 82 7.65 -2.62 -0.54
C GLY A 82 6.78 -3.63 -1.27
N LEU A 83 5.49 -3.33 -1.41
CA LEU A 83 4.52 -4.02 -2.25
C LEU A 83 3.91 -2.97 -3.19
N ASP A 84 3.43 -3.43 -4.32
CA ASP A 84 2.83 -2.61 -5.37
C ASP A 84 1.44 -3.15 -5.73
N GLU A 85 0.89 -2.75 -6.87
CA GLU A 85 -0.44 -3.13 -7.32
C GLU A 85 -0.67 -4.65 -7.38
N TYR A 86 0.39 -5.43 -7.59
CA TYR A 86 0.34 -6.88 -7.77
C TYR A 86 -0.49 -7.59 -6.70
N ILE A 87 -0.41 -7.14 -5.44
CA ILE A 87 -1.11 -7.82 -4.34
C ILE A 87 -2.64 -7.73 -4.46
N TYR A 88 -3.17 -6.77 -5.21
CA TYR A 88 -4.61 -6.58 -5.41
C TYR A 88 -5.08 -6.94 -6.81
N THR A 89 -4.18 -6.95 -7.80
CA THR A 89 -4.53 -7.29 -9.19
C THR A 89 -4.37 -8.77 -9.48
N ASP A 90 -3.47 -9.47 -8.79
CA ASP A 90 -3.16 -10.86 -9.10
C ASP A 90 -2.97 -11.69 -7.84
N THR A 91 -3.11 -13.00 -8.02
CA THR A 91 -2.73 -13.98 -7.01
C THR A 91 -1.63 -14.89 -7.58
N PRO A 92 -0.74 -15.43 -6.73
CA PRO A 92 0.35 -16.30 -7.20
C PRO A 92 -0.11 -17.55 -7.98
N ASP A 93 -1.39 -17.89 -7.88
CA ASP A 93 -2.02 -19.04 -8.51
C ASP A 93 -3.09 -18.68 -9.56
N ASP A 94 -2.98 -17.47 -10.15
CA ASP A 94 -3.77 -16.98 -11.29
C ASP A 94 -5.29 -16.87 -11.05
N ARG A 95 -5.73 -16.78 -9.79
CA ARG A 95 -7.11 -16.37 -9.43
C ARG A 95 -7.23 -14.85 -9.45
N ASP A 96 -8.47 -14.40 -9.56
CA ASP A 96 -8.81 -12.98 -9.49
C ASP A 96 -8.34 -12.32 -8.19
N GLY A 97 -7.70 -11.16 -8.35
CA GLY A 97 -7.38 -10.26 -7.26
C GLY A 97 -8.60 -9.48 -6.77
N TRP A 98 -8.44 -8.75 -5.67
CA TRP A 98 -9.51 -7.91 -5.11
C TRP A 98 -9.97 -6.83 -6.09
N ALA A 99 -9.10 -6.29 -6.94
CA ALA A 99 -9.47 -5.28 -7.92
C ALA A 99 -10.55 -5.78 -8.89
N GLN A 100 -10.36 -6.97 -9.44
CA GLN A 100 -11.31 -7.65 -10.32
C GLN A 100 -12.56 -8.07 -9.55
N ILE A 101 -12.39 -8.66 -8.36
CA ILE A 101 -13.54 -9.09 -7.54
C ILE A 101 -14.45 -7.90 -7.24
N PHE A 102 -13.91 -6.72 -6.93
CA PHE A 102 -14.72 -5.53 -6.68
C PHE A 102 -15.35 -4.94 -7.95
N ASP A 103 -14.64 -4.92 -9.10
CA ASP A 103 -15.24 -4.47 -10.36
C ASP A 103 -16.40 -5.38 -10.80
N GLU A 104 -16.26 -6.70 -10.66
CA GLU A 104 -17.34 -7.66 -10.93
C GLU A 104 -18.58 -7.44 -10.03
N LYS A 105 -18.38 -6.87 -8.85
CA LYS A 105 -19.46 -6.50 -7.91
C LYS A 105 -20.03 -5.10 -8.17
N GLY A 106 -19.51 -4.39 -9.17
CA GLY A 106 -20.01 -3.09 -9.62
C GLY A 106 -19.38 -1.89 -8.92
N TYR A 107 -18.21 -2.05 -8.30
CA TYR A 107 -17.42 -0.95 -7.75
C TYR A 107 -16.43 -0.41 -8.78
N THR A 108 -16.08 0.87 -8.66
CA THR A 108 -14.95 1.41 -9.44
C THR A 108 -13.65 1.20 -8.67
N SER A 109 -12.83 0.24 -9.09
CA SER A 109 -11.59 -0.13 -8.41
C SER A 109 -10.41 0.75 -8.84
N TYR A 110 -9.71 1.32 -7.86
CA TYR A 110 -8.45 2.06 -8.05
C TYR A 110 -7.34 1.37 -7.25
N VAL A 111 -6.33 0.83 -7.92
CA VAL A 111 -5.15 0.25 -7.26
C VAL A 111 -4.01 1.25 -7.32
N TYR A 112 -3.52 1.64 -6.15
CA TYR A 112 -2.52 2.66 -5.94
C TYR A 112 -1.12 2.04 -5.85
N ASN A 113 -0.13 2.58 -6.54
CA ASN A 113 1.27 2.21 -6.36
C ASN A 113 2.00 3.33 -5.58
N PRO A 114 2.45 3.08 -4.33
CA PRO A 114 3.01 4.12 -3.48
C PRO A 114 4.25 4.83 -4.04
N PRO A 115 4.43 6.15 -3.80
CA PRO A 115 5.56 6.93 -4.34
C PRO A 115 6.95 6.40 -3.97
N ASN A 116 7.06 5.60 -2.91
CA ASN A 116 8.33 5.00 -2.48
C ASN A 116 8.66 3.69 -3.22
N ILE A 117 7.78 3.18 -4.08
CA ILE A 117 8.11 2.08 -4.99
C ILE A 117 9.01 2.61 -6.10
N VAL A 118 10.00 1.81 -6.47
CA VAL A 118 10.90 2.10 -7.58
C VAL A 118 10.36 1.40 -8.81
N ASP A 119 9.87 2.18 -9.77
CA ASP A 119 9.56 1.64 -11.09
C ASP A 119 10.85 1.09 -11.73
N SER A 120 10.75 -0.14 -12.20
CA SER A 120 11.78 -0.83 -13.00
C SER A 120 12.35 -0.01 -14.17
N ASN A 121 11.57 0.95 -14.71
CA ASN A 121 11.95 1.78 -15.84
C ASN A 121 12.53 3.15 -15.45
N GLU A 122 12.50 3.51 -14.16
CA GLU A 122 13.00 4.79 -13.69
C GLU A 122 14.42 4.69 -13.13
N THR A 123 15.22 5.72 -13.39
CA THR A 123 16.58 5.78 -12.84
C THR A 123 16.50 6.36 -11.44
N VAL A 124 16.63 5.52 -10.43
CA VAL A 124 16.80 5.99 -9.05
C VAL A 124 18.14 6.70 -8.94
N ASP A 125 18.17 7.87 -8.31
CA ASP A 125 19.41 8.56 -8.00
C ASP A 125 20.30 7.63 -7.15
N ASP A 126 21.56 7.41 -7.57
CA ASP A 126 22.54 6.54 -6.90
C ASP A 126 22.74 6.87 -5.40
N SER A 127 22.33 8.07 -4.96
CA SER A 127 22.37 8.49 -3.56
C SER A 127 21.22 7.95 -2.70
N VAL A 128 20.19 7.36 -3.31
CA VAL A 128 19.02 6.81 -2.63
C VAL A 128 19.22 5.32 -2.36
N SER A 129 19.12 4.94 -1.08
CA SER A 129 19.18 3.53 -0.69
C SER A 129 17.85 2.85 -1.00
N THR A 130 17.91 1.77 -1.78
CA THR A 130 16.76 0.90 -2.03
C THR A 130 16.80 -0.33 -1.12
N SER A 131 15.65 -0.96 -0.96
CA SER A 131 15.45 -2.24 -0.27
C SER A 131 14.45 -3.07 -1.06
N GLN A 132 14.39 -4.37 -0.77
CA GLN A 132 13.44 -5.30 -1.38
C GLN A 132 13.09 -6.34 -0.32
N TRP A 133 11.87 -6.85 -0.37
CA TRP A 133 11.50 -8.02 0.43
C TRP A 133 12.23 -9.27 -0.08
N SER A 134 12.31 -10.26 0.80
CA SER A 134 12.76 -11.61 0.46
C SER A 134 11.90 -12.60 1.21
N LEU A 135 11.73 -13.81 0.66
CA LEU A 135 10.94 -14.84 1.33
C LEU A 135 11.50 -15.16 2.72
N GLY A 136 12.82 -15.15 2.89
CA GLY A 136 13.43 -15.38 4.20
C GLY A 136 13.03 -14.36 5.27
N ARG A 137 12.77 -13.11 4.89
CA ARG A 137 12.30 -12.06 5.81
C ARG A 137 10.78 -12.06 5.97
N ALA A 138 10.07 -12.38 4.90
CA ALA A 138 8.61 -12.37 4.85
C ALA A 138 8.00 -13.59 5.54
N TRP A 139 8.51 -14.80 5.32
CA TRP A 139 7.81 -16.06 5.55
C TRP A 139 7.11 -16.17 6.91
N SER A 140 7.89 -16.17 8.00
CA SER A 140 7.33 -16.30 9.34
C SER A 140 6.61 -15.03 9.78
N LYS A 141 7.03 -13.87 9.29
CA LYS A 141 6.41 -12.59 9.65
C LYS A 141 5.02 -12.42 9.03
N TRP A 142 4.82 -12.99 7.85
CA TRP A 142 3.59 -12.90 7.07
C TRP A 142 2.70 -14.12 7.24
N GLY A 143 3.08 -15.09 8.07
CA GLY A 143 2.19 -16.20 8.43
C GLY A 143 2.09 -17.30 7.39
N PHE A 144 3.11 -17.48 6.54
CA PHE A 144 3.15 -18.63 5.65
C PHE A 144 3.48 -19.92 6.42
N GLY A 145 4.29 -19.81 7.47
CA GLY A 145 4.62 -20.89 8.39
C GLY A 145 5.77 -20.50 9.33
N PRO A 146 6.24 -21.41 10.20
CA PRO A 146 7.22 -21.08 11.23
C PRO A 146 8.61 -20.71 10.67
N GLN A 147 8.99 -21.28 9.52
CA GLN A 147 10.27 -21.00 8.85
C GLN A 147 10.15 -21.22 7.34
N GLN A 148 11.00 -20.54 6.56
CA GLN A 148 10.97 -20.64 5.09
C GLN A 148 11.03 -22.09 4.60
N GLY A 149 10.07 -22.47 3.76
CA GLY A 149 9.92 -23.82 3.22
C GLY A 149 9.05 -24.75 4.08
N GLU A 150 8.65 -24.34 5.28
CA GLU A 150 7.69 -25.04 6.14
C GLU A 150 6.45 -24.18 6.28
N ALA A 151 5.40 -24.53 5.54
CA ALA A 151 4.11 -23.85 5.63
C ALA A 151 3.27 -24.41 6.80
N TYR A 152 2.33 -23.62 7.32
CA TYR A 152 1.28 -24.17 8.17
C TYR A 152 0.39 -25.14 7.37
N ASP A 153 -0.05 -26.23 8.00
CA ASP A 153 -0.82 -27.29 7.34
C ASP A 153 -2.15 -26.79 6.76
N ASP A 154 -2.73 -25.78 7.40
CA ASP A 154 -4.00 -25.13 7.07
C ASP A 154 -3.82 -23.77 6.39
N SER A 155 -2.60 -23.42 5.96
CA SER A 155 -2.32 -22.15 5.30
C SER A 155 -3.22 -21.93 4.10
N LYS A 156 -3.82 -20.74 4.03
CA LYS A 156 -4.59 -20.27 2.88
C LYS A 156 -3.75 -19.60 1.82
N TYR A 157 -2.47 -19.32 2.07
CA TYR A 157 -1.64 -18.76 1.02
C TYR A 157 -1.23 -19.86 0.04
N PRO A 158 -1.23 -19.62 -1.29
CA PRO A 158 -0.83 -20.60 -2.31
C PRO A 158 0.69 -20.85 -2.29
N VAL A 159 1.21 -21.44 -1.21
CA VAL A 159 2.65 -21.61 -0.96
C VAL A 159 3.38 -22.46 -2.01
N SER A 160 2.64 -23.25 -2.81
CA SER A 160 3.21 -23.97 -3.94
C SER A 160 3.71 -23.05 -5.06
N GLN A 161 3.18 -21.82 -5.14
CA GLN A 161 3.55 -20.77 -6.09
C GLN A 161 4.26 -19.59 -5.41
N ILE A 162 4.89 -19.81 -4.25
CA ILE A 162 5.52 -18.74 -3.47
C ILE A 162 6.63 -17.98 -4.24
N GLN A 163 7.19 -18.58 -5.30
CA GLN A 163 8.19 -17.91 -6.12
C GLN A 163 7.60 -16.72 -6.89
N GLU A 164 6.32 -16.80 -7.32
CA GLU A 164 5.65 -15.70 -8.02
C GLU A 164 5.56 -14.45 -7.12
N LEU A 165 5.36 -14.62 -5.81
CA LEU A 165 5.44 -13.51 -4.86
C LEU A 165 6.84 -12.90 -4.79
N GLU A 166 7.88 -13.72 -4.74
CA GLU A 166 9.26 -13.23 -4.64
C GLU A 166 9.71 -12.50 -5.90
N ASP A 167 9.31 -13.01 -7.06
CA ASP A 167 9.63 -12.44 -8.37
C ASP A 167 8.92 -11.08 -8.58
N ASN A 168 7.78 -10.87 -7.92
CA ASN A 168 7.02 -9.62 -7.92
C ASN A 168 7.31 -8.70 -6.72
N PHE A 169 8.36 -8.93 -5.91
CA PHE A 169 8.74 -7.93 -4.90
C PHE A 169 9.38 -6.71 -5.56
N PRO A 170 8.78 -5.52 -5.50
CA PRO A 170 9.41 -4.33 -6.04
C PRO A 170 10.60 -3.89 -5.18
N GLN A 171 11.53 -3.17 -5.80
CA GLN A 171 12.44 -2.33 -5.04
C GLN A 171 11.67 -1.13 -4.48
N TYR A 172 12.04 -0.70 -3.28
CA TYR A 172 11.44 0.46 -2.65
C TYR A 172 12.49 1.30 -1.95
N THR A 173 12.25 2.61 -1.90
CA THR A 173 13.10 3.55 -1.19
C THR A 173 12.63 3.68 0.26
N SER A 174 13.59 3.85 1.18
CA SER A 174 13.28 4.34 2.52
C SER A 174 13.53 5.84 2.54
N THR A 175 12.49 6.67 2.41
CA THR A 175 12.65 8.11 2.61
C THR A 175 13.07 8.36 4.06
N ARG A 176 14.32 8.77 4.26
CA ARG A 176 14.75 9.39 5.52
C ARG A 176 14.04 10.73 5.62
N SER A 177 12.90 10.77 6.29
CA SER A 177 12.20 12.01 6.63
C SER A 177 13.18 12.92 7.39
N GLY A 178 13.65 13.98 6.72
CA GLY A 178 14.40 15.09 7.32
C GLY A 178 15.93 15.01 7.22
N GLN A 179 16.49 15.54 6.13
CA GLN A 179 17.80 16.19 6.23
C GLN A 179 17.85 17.46 5.39
N GLY A 180 17.31 18.54 5.97
CA GLY A 180 17.71 19.90 5.62
C GLY A 180 19.23 20.04 5.78
N GLY A 181 19.87 20.63 4.79
CA GLY A 181 21.32 20.64 4.64
C GLY A 181 22.08 21.23 5.83
N ALA A 182 23.18 20.57 6.17
CA ALA A 182 24.34 21.21 6.77
C ALA A 182 25.59 20.41 6.38
N SER A 183 26.43 21.05 5.57
CA SER A 183 27.79 20.63 5.26
C SER A 183 28.60 20.36 6.53
N GLY A 184 29.03 19.11 6.72
CA GLY A 184 29.87 18.70 7.84
C GLY A 184 30.75 17.52 7.45
N GLN A 185 31.96 17.83 7.02
CA GLN A 185 33.01 16.90 6.64
C GLN A 185 33.42 16.03 7.85
N SER A 186 33.27 14.71 7.78
CA SER A 186 34.03 13.77 8.61
C SER A 186 34.14 12.39 7.97
N SER A 187 35.27 11.77 8.25
CA SER A 187 35.94 10.67 7.57
C SER A 187 35.27 9.29 7.65
N ARG A 188 35.53 8.50 6.60
CA ARG A 188 35.33 7.05 6.43
C ARG A 188 35.57 6.21 7.69
N THR A 189 34.65 5.28 7.94
CA THR A 189 34.95 3.87 8.26
C THR A 189 33.90 3.00 7.57
N GLU A 190 34.34 2.17 6.62
CA GLU A 190 33.55 1.11 6.00
C GLU A 190 33.35 -0.05 7.00
N GLY A 191 32.15 -0.65 6.96
CA GLY A 191 31.94 -2.03 7.43
C GLY A 191 30.79 -2.22 8.40
N GLN A 192 29.61 -2.53 7.84
CA GLN A 192 28.60 -3.53 8.25
C GLN A 192 27.18 -3.01 8.04
N GLY A 193 26.44 -3.70 7.16
CA GLY A 193 25.03 -3.45 6.89
C GLY A 193 24.21 -3.65 8.15
N GLY A 194 23.53 -2.59 8.60
CA GLY A 194 22.66 -2.60 9.75
C GLY A 194 21.30 -3.21 9.41
N GLN A 195 21.03 -4.37 9.99
CA GLN A 195 19.74 -5.04 10.04
C GLN A 195 18.72 -4.17 10.81
N PHE A 196 17.55 -3.94 10.22
CA PHE A 196 16.40 -3.37 10.92
C PHE A 196 15.46 -4.50 11.36
N ASP A 197 15.70 -4.98 12.57
CA ASP A 197 14.80 -5.86 13.31
C ASP A 197 13.71 -5.00 13.97
N GLY A 198 12.54 -4.96 13.34
CA GLY A 198 11.36 -4.23 13.83
C GLY A 198 10.66 -4.92 15.01
N ASN A 199 11.40 -5.24 16.06
CA ASN A 199 10.86 -5.76 17.31
C ASN A 199 11.23 -4.83 18.47
N LEU A 200 10.30 -3.96 18.87
CA LEU A 200 10.46 -3.15 20.09
C LEU A 200 9.17 -3.20 20.92
N SER A 201 9.03 -4.28 21.68
CA SER A 201 8.29 -4.30 22.93
C SER A 201 9.25 -3.97 24.08
N GLY A 202 9.00 -2.91 24.86
CA GLY A 202 9.79 -2.67 26.07
C GLY A 202 9.50 -1.35 26.78
N GLN A 203 8.74 -1.45 27.88
CA GLN A 203 8.58 -0.40 28.90
C GLN A 203 9.92 -0.03 29.57
N SER A 204 10.11 1.25 29.89
CA SER A 204 10.78 1.64 31.14
C SER A 204 10.38 3.05 31.60
N GLN A 205 9.84 3.12 32.81
CA GLN A 205 9.73 4.34 33.63
C GLN A 205 11.13 4.83 34.05
N GLN A 206 11.40 6.15 34.01
CA GLN A 206 11.74 6.98 35.19
C GLN A 206 12.14 8.44 34.84
N SER A 207 11.37 9.38 35.39
CA SER A 207 11.66 10.77 35.84
C SER A 207 12.81 11.62 35.25
N GLY A 208 12.47 12.84 34.77
CA GLY A 208 13.20 14.06 35.14
C GLY A 208 13.44 15.14 34.07
N ARG A 209 12.67 16.25 34.17
CA ARG A 209 12.94 17.64 33.70
C ARG A 209 12.86 18.01 32.21
N SER A 210 11.71 18.62 31.90
CA SER A 210 11.39 19.70 30.94
C SER A 210 12.51 20.33 30.08
N SER A 211 12.38 20.17 28.76
CA SER A 211 12.37 21.28 27.79
C SER A 211 11.65 20.86 26.51
N GLN A 212 10.82 21.77 25.98
CA GLN A 212 9.96 21.65 24.80
C GLN A 212 10.62 21.03 23.56
N GLY A 213 9.82 20.24 22.85
CA GLY A 213 10.12 19.60 21.58
C GLY A 213 9.60 18.16 21.59
N SER A 214 8.31 17.94 21.31
CA SER A 214 7.77 16.59 21.14
C SER A 214 8.28 16.00 19.82
N ALA A 215 9.53 15.57 19.83
CA ALA A 215 10.02 14.55 18.91
C ALA A 215 9.66 13.21 19.55
N GLN A 216 8.43 12.75 19.33
CA GLN A 216 8.06 11.38 19.64
C GLN A 216 8.71 10.50 18.57
N GLY A 217 9.91 10.00 18.89
CA GLY A 217 10.66 9.08 18.05
C GLY A 217 9.93 7.75 17.93
N GLY A 218 9.18 7.61 16.85
CA GLY A 218 8.71 6.35 16.27
C GLY A 218 9.00 6.42 14.77
N MET A 219 9.22 5.27 14.11
CA MET A 219 9.31 5.23 12.65
C MET A 219 8.03 5.84 12.06
N SER A 220 8.15 6.89 11.25
CA SER A 220 7.03 7.40 10.45
C SER A 220 6.79 6.38 9.34
N PHE A 221 5.80 5.52 9.55
CA PHE A 221 5.17 4.78 8.46
C PHE A 221 4.14 5.73 7.82
N GLY A 222 3.98 5.68 6.50
CA GLY A 222 3.31 6.73 5.72
C GLY A 222 4.17 7.98 5.53
N SER A 223 4.48 8.30 4.27
CA SER A 223 5.22 9.52 3.91
C SER A 223 4.27 10.68 3.64
N GLU A 224 4.75 11.91 3.78
CA GLU A 224 4.01 13.12 3.36
C GLU A 224 3.59 13.00 1.89
N ALA A 225 4.49 12.53 1.03
CA ALA A 225 4.19 12.26 -0.38
C ALA A 225 3.06 11.23 -0.57
N SER A 226 3.03 10.15 0.21
CA SER A 226 1.96 9.13 0.11
C SER A 226 0.61 9.69 0.59
N THR A 227 0.63 10.52 1.62
CA THR A 227 -0.56 11.20 2.15
C THR A 227 -1.11 12.19 1.13
N GLU A 228 -0.25 13.03 0.55
CA GLU A 228 -0.63 14.01 -0.48
C GLU A 228 -1.15 13.33 -1.74
N ALA A 229 -0.48 12.27 -2.21
CA ALA A 229 -0.90 11.51 -3.38
C ALA A 229 -2.26 10.82 -3.17
N LEU A 230 -2.50 10.24 -1.99
CA LEU A 230 -3.80 9.62 -1.68
C LEU A 230 -4.91 10.67 -1.56
N ILE A 231 -4.65 11.84 -0.98
CA ILE A 231 -5.62 12.95 -0.96
C ILE A 231 -5.93 13.41 -2.39
N ASP A 232 -4.92 13.61 -3.23
CA ASP A 232 -5.10 14.03 -4.63
C ASP A 232 -5.93 13.02 -5.44
N LEU A 233 -5.71 11.72 -5.23
CA LEU A 233 -6.55 10.67 -5.80
C LEU A 233 -8.02 10.83 -5.38
N LEU A 234 -8.29 10.93 -4.08
CA LEU A 234 -9.65 11.03 -3.55
C LEU A 234 -10.35 12.34 -3.96
N GLU A 235 -9.61 13.45 -4.09
CA GLU A 235 -10.18 14.70 -4.63
C GLU A 235 -10.55 14.57 -6.11
N ARG A 236 -9.80 13.76 -6.87
CA ARG A 236 -10.07 13.49 -8.29
C ARG A 236 -11.22 12.51 -8.48
N THR A 237 -11.32 11.46 -7.67
CA THR A 237 -12.31 10.38 -7.82
C THR A 237 -13.60 10.64 -7.06
N GLY A 238 -13.56 11.50 -6.04
CA GLY A 238 -14.62 11.65 -5.05
C GLY A 238 -14.38 10.77 -3.81
N PRO A 239 -15.20 10.95 -2.75
CA PRO A 239 -15.13 10.13 -1.54
C PRO A 239 -15.20 8.65 -1.86
N ALA A 240 -14.42 7.83 -1.16
CA ALA A 240 -14.27 6.41 -1.46
C ALA A 240 -14.18 5.54 -0.21
N THR A 241 -14.45 4.25 -0.39
CA THR A 241 -13.92 3.22 0.51
C THR A 241 -12.42 3.10 0.28
N VAL A 242 -11.63 3.29 1.33
CA VAL A 242 -10.16 3.25 1.25
C VAL A 242 -9.65 2.01 1.99
N ILE A 243 -9.00 1.11 1.26
CA ILE A 243 -8.40 -0.12 1.78
C ILE A 243 -6.89 0.07 1.85
N VAL A 244 -6.35 0.18 3.07
CA VAL A 244 -4.90 0.29 3.33
C VAL A 244 -4.35 -1.02 3.90
N HIS A 245 -3.16 -1.41 3.46
CA HIS A 245 -2.49 -2.62 3.95
C HIS A 245 -1.20 -2.32 4.73
N SER A 246 -1.03 -3.00 5.86
CA SER A 246 0.24 -3.05 6.59
C SER A 246 0.78 -1.64 6.90
N ALA A 247 2.00 -1.32 6.44
CA ALA A 247 2.65 -0.04 6.73
C ALA A 247 1.87 1.19 6.25
N GLU A 248 1.10 1.08 5.16
CA GLU A 248 0.31 2.20 4.62
C GLU A 248 -0.99 2.44 5.40
N GLY A 249 -1.26 1.62 6.44
CA GLY A 249 -2.25 1.95 7.46
C GLY A 249 -2.06 3.37 8.00
N ALA A 250 -0.81 3.75 8.27
CA ALA A 250 -0.47 5.08 8.77
C ALA A 250 -0.83 6.22 7.79
N THR A 251 -0.68 6.00 6.48
CA THR A 251 -1.13 6.96 5.46
C THR A 251 -2.64 7.12 5.50
N GLY A 252 -3.39 6.01 5.55
CA GLY A 252 -4.86 6.05 5.67
C GLY A 252 -5.34 6.79 6.92
N PHE A 253 -4.71 6.54 8.08
CA PHE A 253 -5.05 7.25 9.33
C PHE A 253 -4.78 8.76 9.25
N GLU A 254 -3.70 9.15 8.59
CA GLU A 254 -3.36 10.56 8.43
C GLU A 254 -4.31 11.26 7.44
N VAL A 255 -4.69 10.61 6.33
CA VAL A 255 -5.72 11.12 5.42
C VAL A 255 -7.06 11.27 6.15
N ALA A 256 -7.50 10.26 6.93
CA ALA A 256 -8.73 10.34 7.72
C ALA A 256 -8.70 11.49 8.74
N ARG A 257 -7.53 11.81 9.30
CA ARG A 257 -7.36 12.94 10.23
C ARG A 257 -7.38 14.29 9.53
N GLN A 258 -6.83 14.38 8.32
CA GLN A 258 -6.75 15.63 7.56
C GLN A 258 -8.03 15.94 6.79
N ARG A 259 -8.61 14.93 6.14
CA ARG A 259 -9.66 15.01 5.13
C ARG A 259 -10.71 13.90 5.30
N PRO A 260 -11.38 13.79 6.47
CA PRO A 260 -12.34 12.73 6.73
C PRO A 260 -13.49 12.69 5.72
N GLU A 261 -13.84 13.82 5.10
CA GLU A 261 -14.90 13.91 4.10
C GLU A 261 -14.58 13.22 2.76
N LEU A 262 -13.32 12.83 2.55
CA LEU A 262 -12.86 12.10 1.37
C LEU A 262 -12.88 10.58 1.57
N ILE A 263 -13.15 10.09 2.78
CA ILE A 263 -13.19 8.67 3.09
C ILE A 263 -14.59 8.32 3.58
N GLU A 264 -15.26 7.45 2.83
CA GLU A 264 -16.55 6.88 3.24
C GLU A 264 -16.30 5.89 4.38
N THR A 265 -15.45 4.89 4.11
CA THR A 265 -15.01 3.89 5.09
C THR A 265 -13.50 3.65 4.94
N LEU A 266 -12.76 3.68 6.06
CA LEU A 266 -11.36 3.29 6.10
C LEU A 266 -11.24 1.83 6.54
N VAL A 267 -10.92 0.96 5.59
CA VAL A 267 -10.62 -0.45 5.84
C VAL A 267 -9.11 -0.62 5.98
N ALA A 268 -8.65 -1.04 7.16
CA ALA A 268 -7.23 -1.24 7.44
C ALA A 268 -6.91 -2.73 7.62
N VAL A 269 -6.23 -3.31 6.62
CA VAL A 269 -5.85 -4.73 6.58
C VAL A 269 -4.49 -4.92 7.24
N GLU A 270 -4.48 -5.59 8.39
CA GLU A 270 -3.33 -5.83 9.26
C GLU A 270 -2.37 -4.61 9.39
N PRO A 271 -2.89 -3.43 9.76
CA PRO A 271 -2.17 -2.18 9.63
C PRO A 271 -1.03 -2.03 10.65
N VAL A 272 -0.13 -1.10 10.34
CA VAL A 272 0.83 -0.53 11.27
C VAL A 272 0.35 0.85 11.68
N GLY A 273 0.47 1.16 12.97
CA GLY A 273 0.27 2.52 13.47
C GLY A 273 -1.18 2.90 13.77
N CYS A 274 -2.03 1.92 14.09
CA CYS A 274 -3.38 2.20 14.63
C CYS A 274 -3.27 3.22 15.78
N PRO A 275 -4.05 4.33 15.76
CA PRO A 275 -3.96 5.38 16.76
C PRO A 275 -4.47 4.93 18.15
N GLU A 276 -3.63 5.07 19.18
CA GLU A 276 -3.92 4.56 20.53
C GLU A 276 -4.27 5.67 21.55
N THR A 277 -4.48 6.91 21.09
CA THR A 277 -4.83 8.04 21.97
C THR A 277 -5.91 8.93 21.35
N GLU A 278 -6.69 9.57 22.22
CA GLU A 278 -7.71 10.58 21.86
C GLU A 278 -7.22 11.66 20.89
N SER A 279 -5.96 12.09 21.03
CA SER A 279 -5.38 13.11 20.15
C SER A 279 -4.96 12.58 18.77
N GLN A 280 -4.90 11.27 18.60
CA GLN A 280 -4.46 10.60 17.38
C GLN A 280 -5.61 9.99 16.59
N VAL A 281 -6.69 9.57 17.25
CA VAL A 281 -7.88 9.04 16.57
C VAL A 281 -8.57 10.13 15.74
N PHE A 282 -9.14 9.71 14.62
CA PHE A 282 -9.92 10.55 13.71
C PHE A 282 -11.42 10.42 13.99
N SER A 283 -12.22 11.31 13.39
CA SER A 283 -13.68 11.36 13.58
C SER A 283 -14.38 11.65 12.26
N GLY A 284 -15.60 11.14 12.09
CA GLY A 284 -16.39 11.36 10.87
C GLY A 284 -16.05 10.44 9.71
N THR A 285 -15.24 9.41 9.97
CA THR A 285 -14.88 8.34 9.04
C THR A 285 -15.15 7.01 9.74
N GLU A 286 -15.89 6.12 9.10
CA GLU A 286 -16.08 4.76 9.58
C GLU A 286 -14.76 3.98 9.50
N PHE A 287 -14.47 3.14 10.49
CA PHE A 287 -13.20 2.41 10.58
C PHE A 287 -13.38 0.90 10.74
N VAL A 288 -12.82 0.12 9.81
CA VAL A 288 -12.85 -1.35 9.87
C VAL A 288 -11.42 -1.88 9.89
N ALA A 289 -11.01 -2.54 10.98
CA ALA A 289 -9.74 -3.25 11.03
C ALA A 289 -9.93 -4.71 10.61
N VAL A 290 -9.06 -5.24 9.74
CA VAL A 290 -9.14 -6.64 9.26
C VAL A 290 -7.88 -7.40 9.65
N TYR A 291 -8.02 -8.53 10.33
CA TYR A 291 -6.90 -9.37 10.74
C TYR A 291 -7.08 -10.83 10.34
N GLY A 292 -6.01 -11.42 9.81
CA GLY A 292 -5.89 -12.84 9.53
C GLY A 292 -5.51 -13.67 10.75
N ASP A 293 -4.87 -14.80 10.48
CA ASP A 293 -4.52 -15.78 11.50
C ASP A 293 -3.04 -15.70 11.91
N TYR A 294 -2.68 -16.51 12.90
CA TYR A 294 -1.33 -16.64 13.46
C TYR A 294 -0.72 -15.34 13.99
N VAL A 295 -1.56 -14.36 14.34
CA VAL A 295 -1.13 -13.03 14.78
C VAL A 295 -0.17 -13.13 15.98
N GLN A 296 -0.40 -14.09 16.89
CA GLN A 296 0.47 -14.32 18.04
C GLN A 296 1.81 -14.93 17.64
N GLU A 297 1.78 -15.98 16.82
CA GLU A 297 2.95 -16.73 16.34
C GLU A 297 3.87 -15.83 15.50
N ARG A 298 3.29 -14.91 14.74
CA ARG A 298 3.99 -13.88 13.95
C ARG A 298 4.51 -12.72 14.79
N GLY A 299 4.24 -12.70 16.11
CA GLY A 299 4.63 -11.63 17.01
C GLY A 299 3.93 -10.29 16.72
N GLN A 300 2.70 -10.33 16.20
CA GLN A 300 1.93 -9.15 15.79
C GLN A 300 0.77 -8.81 16.73
N THR A 301 0.65 -9.47 17.89
CA THR A 301 -0.43 -9.23 18.87
C THR A 301 -0.55 -7.75 19.25
N GLY A 302 0.58 -7.05 19.42
CA GLY A 302 0.56 -5.62 19.76
C GLY A 302 -0.09 -4.75 18.67
N ARG A 303 0.00 -5.13 17.39
CA ARG A 303 -0.66 -4.39 16.31
C ARG A 303 -2.18 -4.57 16.36
N LYS A 304 -2.64 -5.80 16.56
CA LYS A 304 -4.08 -6.09 16.72
C LYS A 304 -4.65 -5.33 17.94
N GLN A 305 -3.96 -5.38 19.07
CA GLN A 305 -4.36 -4.66 20.29
C GLN A 305 -4.40 -3.13 20.13
N ALA A 306 -3.48 -2.56 19.36
CA ALA A 306 -3.51 -1.13 19.04
C ALA A 306 -4.80 -0.78 18.26
N CYS A 307 -5.22 -1.61 17.31
CA CYS A 307 -6.47 -1.39 16.57
C CYS A 307 -7.72 -1.64 17.41
N GLU A 308 -7.70 -2.62 18.33
CA GLU A 308 -8.76 -2.79 19.35
C GLU A 308 -8.92 -1.48 20.17
N THR A 309 -7.79 -0.88 20.59
CA THR A 309 -7.79 0.40 21.29
C THR A 309 -8.34 1.54 20.42
N THR A 310 -7.94 1.60 19.14
CA THR A 310 -8.48 2.58 18.18
C THR A 310 -9.99 2.48 18.06
N ILE A 311 -10.52 1.26 17.92
CA ILE A 311 -11.95 0.99 17.78
C ILE A 311 -12.70 1.46 19.02
N ASP A 312 -12.23 1.09 20.21
CA ASP A 312 -12.83 1.52 21.47
C ASP A 312 -12.89 3.05 21.55
N LEU A 313 -11.79 3.75 21.24
CA LEU A 313 -11.73 5.20 21.25
C LEU A 313 -12.67 5.87 20.23
N ILE A 314 -12.78 5.35 19.01
CA ILE A 314 -13.71 5.89 18.00
C ILE A 314 -15.16 5.72 18.45
N ASN A 315 -15.52 4.52 18.93
CA ASN A 315 -16.87 4.20 19.39
C ASN A 315 -17.26 4.99 20.66
N GLU A 316 -16.35 5.16 21.61
CA GLU A 316 -16.57 5.96 22.83
C GLU A 316 -16.80 7.45 22.50
N ASN A 317 -16.23 7.93 21.38
CA ASN A 317 -16.45 9.28 20.85
C ASN A 317 -17.67 9.40 19.92
N GLY A 318 -18.45 8.34 19.76
CA GLY A 318 -19.68 8.31 18.97
C GLY A 318 -19.46 8.17 17.46
N GLY A 319 -18.28 7.72 17.02
CA GLY A 319 -18.04 7.21 15.68
C GLY A 319 -18.44 5.74 15.53
N GLU A 320 -18.14 5.18 14.36
CA GLU A 320 -18.44 3.79 14.02
C GLU A 320 -17.14 3.09 13.66
N ALA A 321 -16.77 2.10 14.46
CA ALA A 321 -15.56 1.32 14.25
C ALA A 321 -15.73 -0.14 14.67
N GLU A 322 -15.11 -1.05 13.92
CA GLU A 322 -15.16 -2.48 14.21
C GLU A 322 -13.93 -3.27 13.73
N MET A 323 -13.89 -4.55 14.13
CA MET A 323 -12.82 -5.49 13.83
C MET A 323 -13.40 -6.72 13.12
N ILE A 324 -12.97 -6.96 11.89
CA ILE A 324 -13.11 -8.23 11.20
C ILE A 324 -11.89 -9.09 11.57
N SER A 325 -12.05 -9.92 12.61
CA SER A 325 -11.05 -10.90 13.00
C SER A 325 -11.43 -12.26 12.40
N LEU A 326 -10.75 -12.66 11.32
CA LEU A 326 -11.11 -13.87 10.57
C LEU A 326 -11.14 -15.13 11.46
N PRO A 327 -10.17 -15.38 12.36
CA PRO A 327 -10.22 -16.56 13.24
C PRO A 327 -11.40 -16.53 14.21
N ASP A 328 -11.82 -15.36 14.70
CA ASP A 328 -12.99 -15.24 15.59
C ASP A 328 -14.30 -15.58 14.86
N MET A 329 -14.29 -15.57 13.54
CA MET A 329 -15.39 -16.00 12.68
C MET A 329 -15.28 -17.45 12.20
N GLY A 330 -14.23 -18.18 12.59
CA GLY A 330 -13.95 -19.54 12.13
C GLY A 330 -13.32 -19.61 10.73
N ILE A 331 -12.78 -18.49 10.24
CA ILE A 331 -11.98 -18.43 9.01
C ILE A 331 -10.50 -18.47 9.42
N GLU A 332 -9.89 -19.65 9.31
CA GLU A 332 -8.56 -19.97 9.82
C GLU A 332 -7.53 -20.11 8.69
N GLY A 333 -6.24 -20.02 9.02
CA GLY A 333 -5.12 -20.28 8.12
C GLY A 333 -4.68 -19.09 7.26
N ASN A 334 -5.30 -17.92 7.43
CA ASN A 334 -5.00 -16.74 6.63
C ASN A 334 -3.66 -16.08 6.98
N SER A 335 -2.89 -15.75 5.95
CA SER A 335 -1.62 -15.04 6.04
C SER A 335 -1.80 -13.51 6.18
N HIS A 336 -0.70 -12.74 6.19
CA HIS A 336 -0.73 -11.28 6.10
C HIS A 336 -1.28 -10.76 4.77
N LEU A 337 -1.18 -11.57 3.71
CA LEU A 337 -1.65 -11.26 2.37
C LEU A 337 -3.05 -11.86 2.17
N LEU A 338 -4.04 -11.32 2.88
CA LEU A 338 -5.44 -11.79 2.85
C LEU A 338 -6.01 -11.78 1.42
N MET A 339 -5.64 -10.76 0.66
CA MET A 339 -6.04 -10.53 -0.72
C MET A 339 -5.52 -11.57 -1.72
N GLN A 340 -4.49 -12.35 -1.34
CA GLN A 340 -3.91 -13.40 -2.18
C GLN A 340 -4.18 -14.83 -1.69
N GLY A 341 -4.84 -14.99 -0.54
CA GLY A 341 -5.20 -16.33 -0.03
C GLY A 341 -6.20 -17.05 -0.95
N GLU A 342 -6.26 -18.37 -0.87
CA GLU A 342 -7.21 -19.24 -1.58
C GLU A 342 -8.68 -18.88 -1.32
N ASN A 343 -8.95 -18.23 -0.17
CA ASN A 343 -10.25 -17.71 0.23
C ASN A 343 -10.37 -16.18 0.08
N ASN A 344 -9.55 -15.54 -0.75
CA ASN A 344 -9.57 -14.07 -0.90
C ASN A 344 -10.94 -13.51 -1.31
N GLN A 345 -11.72 -14.24 -2.10
CA GLN A 345 -13.07 -13.85 -2.51
C GLN A 345 -14.05 -13.82 -1.33
N GLU A 346 -13.99 -14.80 -0.43
CA GLU A 346 -14.79 -14.82 0.80
C GLU A 346 -14.46 -13.61 1.67
N ILE A 347 -13.18 -13.25 1.77
CA ILE A 347 -12.71 -12.11 2.57
C ILE A 347 -13.12 -10.79 1.91
N ALA A 348 -12.98 -10.67 0.58
CA ALA A 348 -13.42 -9.49 -0.17
C ALA A 348 -14.92 -9.22 0.04
N GLU A 349 -15.75 -10.26 -0.11
CA GLU A 349 -17.20 -10.15 0.11
C GLU A 349 -17.53 -9.78 1.56
N LYS A 350 -16.79 -10.33 2.52
CA LYS A 350 -16.96 -10.02 3.93
C LYS A 350 -16.63 -8.55 4.23
N VAL A 351 -15.48 -8.06 3.77
CA VAL A 351 -15.07 -6.66 3.92
C VAL A 351 -16.13 -5.73 3.36
N MET A 352 -16.58 -5.96 2.12
CA MET A 352 -17.56 -5.08 1.50
C MET A 352 -18.97 -5.21 2.11
N SER A 353 -19.30 -6.34 2.73
CA SER A 353 -20.57 -6.48 3.45
C SER A 353 -20.65 -5.63 4.70
N GLU A 354 -19.53 -5.41 5.40
CA GLU A 354 -19.49 -4.55 6.58
C GLU A 354 -19.50 -3.06 6.20
N VAL A 355 -18.76 -2.69 5.15
CA VAL A 355 -18.76 -1.33 4.56
C VAL A 355 -20.16 -0.85 4.14
N GLN A 356 -21.09 -1.77 3.84
CA GLN A 356 -22.47 -1.45 3.45
C GLN A 356 -23.49 -1.48 4.60
N SER A 357 -23.08 -1.87 5.81
CA SER A 357 -24.00 -2.16 6.94
C SER A 357 -24.48 -0.91 7.67
#